data_AF-A0A2J8J0W0-F1
#
_entry.id   AF-A0A2J8J0W0-F1
#
_cell.length_a   1.000
_cell.length_b   1.000
_cell.length_c   1.000
_cell.angle_alpha   90.00
_cell.angle_beta   90.00
_cell.angle_gamma   90.00
#
_symmetry.space_group_name_H-M   'P 1'
#
loop_
_entity.id
_entity.type
_entity.pdbx_description
1 polymer ?
#
loop_
_entity_poly.entity_id
_entity_poly.type
_entity_poly.pdbx_seq_one_letter_code
_entity_poly.pdbx_strand_id
1 'polypeptide(L)'
;MVPGSEGPARAGSVVADVVFVIEGTANLGPYFEGLRKHYLLPAIEYFNGGPPAETDFGGDYGGTQYSLVVFNTVDCAPESYVQCHAPTSSAYEFVTWLDGIKFMGGGGESCSLIAEGLSTALQLFDDFKKMREQIGQTHRVCLLICNSPPYLLPAVESTTYSGCTTENLVQQIGERGIHFSIVSPRKLPALRLLFEKAAPPALLEPLQPPTDVSQDPRHMVLVRGLVLPAGPAAQRHGGRHPHGSHLNPQHPI
;
A
#
# COMPACT_ATOMS: atom_id res chain seq x y z
N MET A 1 -42.78 12.01 -0.57
CA MET A 1 -41.53 11.75 0.18
C MET A 1 -40.88 10.54 -0.45
N VAL A 2 -39.81 10.75 -1.21
CA VAL A 2 -39.00 9.66 -1.78
C VAL A 2 -37.86 9.39 -0.79
N PRO A 3 -37.64 8.16 -0.31
CA PRO A 3 -36.49 7.87 0.54
C PRO A 3 -35.20 8.05 -0.25
N GLY A 4 -34.27 8.82 0.30
CA GLY A 4 -32.99 9.13 -0.33
C GLY A 4 -32.15 7.88 -0.56
N SER A 5 -31.53 7.82 -1.74
CA SER A 5 -30.46 6.89 -2.04
C SER A 5 -29.28 7.15 -1.11
N GLU A 6 -29.02 6.26 -0.17
CA GLU A 6 -27.77 6.24 0.59
C GLU A 6 -26.63 5.96 -0.39
N GLY A 7 -25.76 6.96 -0.58
CA GLY A 7 -24.45 6.75 -1.18
C GLY A 7 -23.57 5.88 -0.27
N PRO A 8 -22.43 5.37 -0.79
CA PRO A 8 -21.55 4.54 0.02
C PRO A 8 -21.15 5.30 1.28
N ALA A 9 -21.23 4.62 2.42
CA ALA A 9 -20.92 5.17 3.73
C ALA A 9 -19.61 5.96 3.67
N ARG A 10 -19.68 7.26 3.94
CA ARG A 10 -18.48 8.03 4.29
C ARG A 10 -17.88 7.32 5.48
N ALA A 11 -16.71 6.70 5.32
CA ALA A 11 -15.91 6.32 6.47
C ALA A 11 -15.76 7.60 7.31
N GLY A 12 -16.24 7.59 8.56
CA GLY A 12 -15.88 8.64 9.52
C GLY A 12 -14.36 8.78 9.49
N SER A 13 -13.82 9.99 9.60
CA SER A 13 -12.40 10.29 9.39
C SER A 13 -11.51 9.43 10.28
N VAL A 14 -11.14 8.23 9.83
CA VAL A 14 -10.26 7.34 10.57
C VAL A 14 -8.87 7.89 10.38
N VAL A 15 -8.27 8.33 11.48
CA VAL A 15 -6.92 8.84 11.46
C VAL A 15 -5.96 7.69 11.15
N ALA A 16 -5.15 7.86 10.10
CA ALA A 16 -4.30 6.79 9.60
C ALA A 16 -2.80 7.12 9.70
N ASP A 17 -1.98 6.09 9.86
CA ASP A 17 -0.52 6.16 9.70
C ASP A 17 -0.15 5.28 8.51
N VAL A 18 0.38 5.91 7.47
CA VAL A 18 0.59 5.26 6.17
C VAL A 18 2.06 5.37 5.77
N VAL A 19 2.74 4.23 5.68
CA VAL A 19 4.14 4.15 5.24
C VAL A 19 4.18 3.54 3.85
N PHE A 20 4.72 4.30 2.89
CA PHE A 20 5.01 3.82 1.55
C PHE A 20 6.47 3.37 1.50
N VAL A 21 6.70 2.12 1.13
CA VAL A 21 8.02 1.49 1.04
C VAL A 21 8.28 1.18 -0.43
N ILE A 22 9.14 1.95 -1.09
CA ILE A 22 9.28 2.00 -2.55
C ILE A 22 10.69 1.55 -2.97
N GLU A 23 10.78 0.64 -3.94
CA GLU A 23 12.06 0.25 -4.55
C GLU A 23 12.62 1.42 -5.38
N GLY A 24 13.76 1.98 -4.98
CA GLY A 24 14.43 3.12 -5.63
C GLY A 24 15.31 2.75 -6.83
N THR A 25 15.23 1.52 -7.32
CA THR A 25 16.13 1.01 -8.37
C THR A 25 15.63 1.35 -9.77
N ALA A 26 16.53 1.26 -10.75
CA ALA A 26 16.16 1.35 -12.17
C ALA A 26 15.18 0.25 -12.62
N ASN A 27 15.05 -0.86 -11.88
CA ASN A 27 14.09 -1.91 -12.19
C ASN A 27 12.63 -1.47 -12.00
N LEU A 28 12.34 -0.53 -11.08
CA LEU A 28 10.98 -0.01 -10.88
C LEU A 28 10.69 1.20 -11.79
N GLY A 29 11.70 2.00 -12.11
CA GLY A 29 11.58 3.29 -12.79
C GLY A 29 10.64 3.31 -14.02
N PRO A 30 10.81 2.41 -15.02
CA PRO A 30 9.96 2.40 -16.21
C PRO A 30 8.47 2.17 -15.96
N TYR A 31 8.12 1.60 -14.80
CA TYR A 31 6.74 1.28 -14.44
C TYR A 31 6.15 2.28 -13.44
N PHE A 32 7.00 3.06 -12.76
CA PHE A 32 6.59 3.83 -11.60
C PHE A 32 5.47 4.82 -11.90
N GLU A 33 5.57 5.59 -12.99
CA GLU A 33 4.51 6.53 -13.40
C GLU A 33 3.15 5.85 -13.59
N GLY A 34 3.15 4.64 -14.17
CA GLY A 34 1.95 3.83 -14.31
C GLY A 34 1.39 3.37 -12.96
N LEU A 35 2.24 2.85 -12.07
CA LEU A 35 1.80 2.42 -10.74
C LEU A 35 1.33 3.60 -9.89
N ARG A 36 2.05 4.71 -9.95
CA ARG A 36 1.77 5.95 -9.25
C ARG A 36 0.37 6.46 -9.59
N LYS A 37 0.10 6.63 -10.87
CA LYS A 37 -1.19 7.13 -11.37
C LYS A 37 -2.37 6.24 -10.98
N HIS A 38 -2.22 4.92 -11.08
CA HIS A 38 -3.35 4.00 -10.96
C HIS A 38 -3.54 3.42 -9.55
N TYR A 39 -2.54 3.50 -8.66
CA TYR A 39 -2.61 2.91 -7.32
C TYR A 39 -2.12 3.82 -6.20
N LEU A 40 -0.97 4.50 -6.33
CA LEU A 40 -0.43 5.31 -5.23
C LEU A 40 -1.23 6.60 -5.04
N LEU A 41 -1.51 7.35 -6.10
CA LEU A 41 -2.33 8.57 -6.01
C LEU A 41 -3.74 8.24 -5.49
N PRO A 42 -4.45 7.21 -6.00
CA PRO A 42 -5.72 6.79 -5.41
C PRO A 42 -5.62 6.34 -3.94
N ALA A 43 -4.51 5.72 -3.51
CA ALA A 43 -4.30 5.39 -2.10
C ALA A 43 -4.16 6.65 -1.24
N ILE A 44 -3.38 7.64 -1.71
CA ILE A 44 -3.23 8.93 -1.02
C ILE A 44 -4.58 9.64 -0.94
N GLU A 45 -5.32 9.70 -2.04
CA GLU A 45 -6.67 10.29 -2.08
C GLU A 45 -7.63 9.63 -1.10
N TYR A 46 -7.57 8.29 -0.97
CA TYR A 46 -8.37 7.54 -0.02
C TYR A 46 -8.11 7.97 1.43
N PHE A 47 -6.85 8.09 1.84
CA PHE A 47 -6.51 8.50 3.21
C PHE A 47 -6.64 10.00 3.46
N ASN A 48 -6.50 10.81 2.41
CA ASN A 48 -6.66 12.25 2.47
C ASN A 48 -8.14 12.69 2.46
N GLY A 49 -9.03 11.83 1.98
CA GLY A 49 -10.46 12.15 1.80
C GLY A 49 -10.74 13.01 0.54
N GLY A 50 -9.80 13.04 -0.40
CA GLY A 50 -9.85 13.84 -1.62
C GLY A 50 -8.47 14.05 -2.27
N PRO A 51 -8.41 14.70 -3.44
CA PRO A 51 -7.16 15.00 -4.12
C PRO A 51 -6.22 15.84 -3.24
N PRO A 52 -4.90 15.57 -3.24
CA PRO A 52 -3.91 16.46 -2.61
C PRO A 52 -4.03 17.87 -3.18
N ALA A 53 -3.97 18.88 -2.31
CA ALA A 53 -4.09 20.28 -2.70
C ALA A 53 -2.89 21.08 -2.18
N GLU A 54 -2.38 22.04 -2.96
CA GLU A 54 -1.28 22.92 -2.53
C GLU A 54 -1.59 23.72 -1.25
N THR A 55 -2.88 23.97 -1.00
CA THR A 55 -3.37 24.64 0.21
C THR A 55 -3.47 23.72 1.42
N ASP A 56 -3.11 22.45 1.27
CA ASP A 56 -3.01 21.49 2.38
C ASP A 56 -1.68 21.73 3.12
N PHE A 57 -1.72 22.67 4.04
CA PHE A 57 -0.57 23.03 4.88
C PHE A 57 -0.22 21.98 5.93
N GLY A 58 -0.94 20.85 5.96
CA GLY A 58 -0.84 19.87 7.04
C GLY A 58 -1.49 20.38 8.33
N GLY A 59 -1.94 19.44 9.17
CA GLY A 59 -2.39 19.71 10.52
C GLY A 59 -1.46 19.11 11.57
N ASP A 60 -1.79 19.31 12.85
CA ASP A 60 -1.15 18.60 13.97
C ASP A 60 -1.25 17.07 13.79
N TYR A 61 -0.56 16.31 14.66
CA TYR A 61 -0.55 14.83 14.66
C TYR A 61 -1.92 14.13 14.80
N GLY A 62 -3.01 14.90 14.94
CA GLY A 62 -4.40 14.42 14.92
C GLY A 62 -4.92 14.01 13.55
N GLY A 63 -4.19 14.31 12.46
CA GLY A 63 -4.54 13.92 11.09
C GLY A 63 -3.84 12.64 10.60
N THR A 64 -4.16 12.23 9.38
CA THR A 64 -3.43 11.16 8.68
C THR A 64 -1.96 11.56 8.56
N GLN A 65 -1.05 10.61 8.82
CA GLN A 65 0.39 10.80 8.64
C GLN A 65 0.88 9.91 7.49
N TYR A 66 1.73 10.49 6.64
CA TYR A 66 2.39 9.81 5.53
C TYR A 66 3.90 9.80 5.76
N SER A 67 4.54 8.67 5.46
CA SER A 67 6.00 8.56 5.41
C SER A 67 6.45 7.80 4.19
N LEU A 68 7.59 8.21 3.63
CA LEU A 68 8.21 7.60 2.46
C LEU A 68 9.52 6.93 2.85
N VAL A 69 9.65 5.66 2.53
CA VAL A 69 10.87 4.87 2.61
C VAL A 69 11.25 4.44 1.21
N VAL A 70 12.44 4.79 0.75
CA VAL A 70 12.98 4.35 -0.56
C VAL A 70 14.15 3.42 -0.32
N PHE A 71 14.06 2.17 -0.77
CA PHE A 71 15.10 1.15 -0.55
C PHE A 71 15.72 0.70 -1.87
N ASN A 72 16.98 0.31 -1.84
CA ASN A 72 17.78 0.00 -3.04
C ASN A 72 18.22 -1.47 -3.07
N THR A 73 19.35 -1.71 -3.71
CA THR A 73 20.04 -2.98 -3.89
C THR A 73 21.45 -2.88 -3.31
N VAL A 74 22.15 -4.01 -3.16
CA VAL A 74 23.49 -4.02 -2.56
C VAL A 74 24.55 -3.27 -3.37
N ASP A 75 24.28 -2.98 -4.65
CA ASP A 75 25.16 -2.25 -5.57
C ASP A 75 25.07 -0.72 -5.41
N CYS A 76 24.24 -0.21 -4.52
CA CYS A 76 24.10 1.23 -4.27
C CYS A 76 25.22 1.81 -3.38
N ALA A 77 26.32 1.10 -3.14
CA ALA A 77 27.44 1.69 -2.39
C ALA A 77 28.18 2.76 -3.23
N PRO A 78 28.58 3.90 -2.63
CA PRO A 78 28.60 4.22 -1.20
C PRO A 78 27.31 4.86 -0.65
N GLU A 79 26.25 4.98 -1.44
CA GLU A 79 24.96 5.48 -0.98
C GLU A 79 24.29 4.55 0.05
N SER A 80 23.34 5.09 0.84
CA SER A 80 22.60 4.32 1.84
C SER A 80 21.64 3.31 1.19
N TYR A 81 21.46 2.15 1.84
CA TYR A 81 20.52 1.13 1.38
C TYR A 81 19.08 1.64 1.41
N VAL A 82 18.79 2.55 2.35
CA VAL A 82 17.48 3.18 2.51
C VAL A 82 17.59 4.69 2.67
N GLN A 83 16.65 5.41 2.05
CA GLN A 83 16.35 6.80 2.31
C GLN A 83 14.99 6.90 2.99
N CYS A 84 14.88 7.72 4.03
CA CYS A 84 13.66 7.86 4.82
C CYS A 84 13.28 9.33 4.93
N HIS A 85 12.02 9.63 4.63
CA HIS A 85 11.43 10.95 4.88
C HIS A 85 10.67 10.93 6.21
N ALA A 86 10.86 11.98 7.01
CA ALA A 86 10.11 12.17 8.24
C ALA A 86 8.60 12.21 7.96
N PRO A 87 7.74 11.83 8.92
CA PRO A 87 6.31 11.91 8.72
C PRO A 87 5.79 13.32 8.40
N THR A 88 4.81 13.39 7.50
CA THR A 88 4.05 14.62 7.18
C THR A 88 2.56 14.36 7.21
N SER A 89 1.78 15.36 7.61
CA SER A 89 0.33 15.36 7.48
C SER A 89 -0.16 15.96 6.15
N SER A 90 0.73 16.59 5.37
CA SER A 90 0.38 17.17 4.06
C SER A 90 0.47 16.10 2.98
N ALA A 91 -0.67 15.75 2.38
CA ALA A 91 -0.69 14.83 1.25
C ALA A 91 0.02 15.42 0.03
N TYR A 92 -0.02 16.75 -0.13
CA TYR A 92 0.68 17.45 -1.20
C TYR A 92 2.19 17.34 -1.05
N GLU A 93 2.74 17.65 0.14
CA GLU A 93 4.17 17.50 0.40
C GLU A 93 4.63 16.06 0.14
N PHE A 94 3.87 15.07 0.62
CA PHE A 94 4.15 13.67 0.36
C PHE A 94 4.23 13.34 -1.14
N VAL A 95 3.31 13.87 -1.96
CA VAL A 95 3.37 13.71 -3.43
C VAL A 95 4.63 14.36 -4.00
N THR A 96 5.07 15.52 -3.50
CA THR A 96 6.34 16.12 -3.96
C THR A 96 7.55 15.23 -3.68
N TRP A 97 7.55 14.47 -2.58
CA TRP A 97 8.60 13.48 -2.30
C TRP A 97 8.55 12.31 -3.27
N LEU A 98 7.35 11.79 -3.58
CA LEU A 98 7.19 10.75 -4.60
C LEU A 98 7.74 11.17 -5.96
N ASP A 99 7.52 12.44 -6.33
CA ASP A 99 7.98 13.01 -7.60
C ASP A 99 9.49 13.21 -7.64
N GLY A 100 10.11 13.33 -6.46
CA GLY A 100 11.54 13.47 -6.29
C GLY A 100 12.33 12.16 -6.34
N ILE A 101 11.68 10.99 -6.38
CA ILE A 101 12.37 9.70 -6.35
C ILE A 101 13.21 9.53 -7.62
N LYS A 102 14.50 9.25 -7.44
CA LYS A 102 15.42 8.93 -8.53
C LYS A 102 15.60 7.42 -8.63
N PHE A 103 15.03 6.82 -9.68
CA PHE A 103 15.16 5.39 -9.96
C PHE A 103 16.49 5.08 -10.65
N MET A 104 17.50 4.71 -9.86
CA MET A 104 18.88 4.49 -10.33
C MET A 104 19.50 3.25 -9.69
N GLY A 105 20.54 2.68 -10.31
CA GLY A 105 21.22 1.48 -9.79
C GLY A 105 20.35 0.20 -9.86
N GLY A 106 20.90 -0.93 -9.40
CA GLY A 106 20.18 -2.20 -9.26
C GLY A 106 19.84 -2.92 -10.57
N GLY A 107 20.20 -2.38 -11.74
CA GLY A 107 19.87 -2.97 -13.04
C GLY A 107 20.56 -4.32 -13.31
N GLY A 108 21.64 -4.63 -12.57
CA GLY A 108 22.31 -5.93 -12.61
C GLY A 108 21.77 -6.93 -11.57
N GLU A 109 20.88 -6.49 -10.68
CA GLU A 109 20.42 -7.26 -9.54
C GLU A 109 19.05 -7.88 -9.80
N SER A 110 18.87 -9.13 -9.35
CA SER A 110 17.60 -9.85 -9.49
C SER A 110 16.69 -9.72 -8.27
N CYS A 111 17.22 -9.18 -7.18
CA CYS A 111 16.56 -9.04 -5.88
C CYS A 111 16.75 -7.61 -5.37
N SER A 112 16.05 -7.23 -4.31
CA SER A 112 16.15 -5.89 -3.71
C SER A 112 16.15 -5.96 -2.18
N LEU A 113 16.63 -4.91 -1.51
CA LEU A 113 16.79 -4.82 -0.06
C LEU A 113 15.46 -4.52 0.66
N ILE A 114 14.43 -5.31 0.39
CA ILE A 114 13.10 -5.18 1.02
C ILE A 114 13.21 -5.29 2.55
N ALA A 115 14.12 -6.11 3.08
CA ALA A 115 14.36 -6.21 4.52
C ALA A 115 14.75 -4.85 5.12
N GLU A 116 15.63 -4.09 4.46
CA GLU A 116 16.00 -2.75 4.95
C GLU A 116 14.80 -1.81 4.91
N GLY A 117 14.08 -1.74 3.78
CA GLY A 117 12.90 -0.88 3.64
C GLY A 117 11.81 -1.17 4.67
N LEU A 118 11.50 -2.45 4.93
CA LEU A 118 10.49 -2.85 5.91
C LEU A 118 10.97 -2.66 7.36
N SER A 119 12.27 -2.79 7.61
CA SER A 119 12.84 -2.52 8.94
C SER A 119 12.72 -1.04 9.31
N THR A 120 13.02 -0.14 8.38
CA THR A 120 12.81 1.30 8.54
C THR A 120 11.33 1.64 8.67
N ALA A 121 10.46 0.98 7.91
CA ALA A 121 9.01 1.17 8.04
C ALA A 121 8.50 0.80 9.44
N LEU A 122 8.96 -0.30 10.03
CA LEU A 122 8.59 -0.67 11.39
C LEU A 122 9.09 0.34 12.43
N GLN A 123 10.28 0.93 12.25
CA GLN A 123 10.75 2.02 13.11
C GLN A 123 9.81 3.24 13.04
N LEU A 124 9.37 3.62 11.83
CA LEU A 124 8.38 4.70 11.66
C LEU A 124 7.08 4.39 12.40
N PHE A 125 6.59 3.15 12.37
CA PHE A 125 5.42 2.76 13.16
C PHE A 125 5.64 2.81 14.68
N ASP A 126 6.85 2.52 15.16
CA ASP A 126 7.19 2.73 16.57
C ASP A 126 7.16 4.22 16.93
N ASP A 127 7.62 5.09 16.04
CA ASP A 127 7.61 6.53 16.24
C ASP A 127 6.19 7.10 16.16
N PHE A 128 5.34 6.64 15.24
CA PHE A 128 3.91 6.95 15.22
C PHE A 128 3.25 6.61 16.54
N LYS A 129 3.54 5.42 17.10
CA LYS A 129 2.98 5.01 18.38
C LYS A 129 3.37 5.96 19.52
N LYS A 130 4.62 6.44 19.56
CA LYS A 130 5.09 7.44 20.55
C LYS A 130 4.42 8.79 20.34
N MET A 131 4.34 9.26 19.09
CA MET A 131 3.71 10.54 18.75
C MET A 131 2.21 10.56 19.07
N ARG A 132 1.54 9.40 19.00
CA ARG A 132 0.10 9.26 19.19
C ARG A 132 -0.33 8.76 20.57
N GLU A 133 0.56 8.78 21.57
CA GLU A 133 0.23 8.36 22.94
C GLU A 133 -1.04 9.01 23.51
N GLN A 134 -1.37 10.22 23.06
CA GLN A 134 -2.57 10.97 23.48
C GLN A 134 -3.80 10.83 22.57
N ILE A 135 -3.62 10.31 21.35
CA ILE A 135 -4.65 10.35 20.26
C ILE A 135 -5.38 9.00 20.16
N GLY A 136 -4.80 7.91 20.67
CA GLY A 136 -5.40 6.58 20.69
C GLY A 136 -5.01 5.72 19.49
N GLN A 137 -5.80 4.67 19.22
CA GLN A 137 -5.50 3.74 18.13
C GLN A 137 -5.75 4.37 16.76
N THR A 138 -4.86 4.07 15.82
CA THR A 138 -4.93 4.51 14.43
C THR A 138 -4.99 3.36 13.46
N HIS A 139 -5.52 3.69 12.29
CA HIS A 139 -5.50 2.81 11.14
C HIS A 139 -4.11 2.80 10.52
N ARG A 140 -3.40 1.67 10.59
CA ARG A 140 -1.99 1.59 10.22
C ARG A 140 -1.82 0.78 8.95
N VAL A 141 -1.17 1.35 7.93
CA VAL A 141 -1.01 0.71 6.62
C VAL A 141 0.43 0.84 6.13
N CYS A 142 1.03 -0.31 5.82
CA CYS A 142 2.33 -0.41 5.17
C CYS A 142 2.14 -0.86 3.72
N LEU A 143 2.50 0.00 2.76
CA LEU A 143 2.34 -0.26 1.33
C LEU A 143 3.71 -0.48 0.69
N LEU A 144 4.00 -1.70 0.26
CA LEU A 144 5.22 -2.06 -0.46
C LEU A 144 5.03 -1.91 -1.97
N ILE A 145 5.88 -1.11 -2.62
CA ILE A 145 5.90 -0.88 -4.06
C ILE A 145 7.25 -1.37 -4.59
N CYS A 146 7.27 -2.50 -5.30
CA CYS A 146 8.51 -3.04 -5.84
C CYS A 146 8.32 -3.91 -7.09
N ASN A 147 9.39 -4.05 -7.87
CA ASN A 147 9.47 -4.92 -9.04
C ASN A 147 10.42 -6.11 -8.85
N SER A 148 11.06 -6.22 -7.68
CA SER A 148 12.03 -7.27 -7.39
C SER A 148 11.63 -8.13 -6.18
N PRO A 149 11.94 -9.44 -6.15
CA PRO A 149 11.85 -10.24 -4.93
C PRO A 149 12.85 -9.77 -3.86
N PRO A 150 12.64 -10.14 -2.58
CA PRO A 150 13.60 -9.81 -1.53
C PRO A 150 14.92 -10.58 -1.68
N TYR A 151 16.04 -9.98 -1.27
CA TYR A 151 17.23 -10.77 -0.94
C TYR A 151 16.95 -11.70 0.24
N LEU A 152 17.68 -12.82 0.29
CA LEU A 152 17.77 -13.67 1.48
C LEU A 152 18.81 -13.14 2.47
N LEU A 153 18.83 -11.81 2.65
CA LEU A 153 19.71 -11.11 3.56
C LEU A 153 18.85 -10.45 4.66
N PRO A 154 19.28 -10.50 5.92
CA PRO A 154 18.61 -9.78 6.99
C PRO A 154 18.88 -8.27 6.88
N ALA A 155 18.03 -7.46 7.53
CA ALA A 155 18.26 -6.04 7.68
C ALA A 155 19.51 -5.76 8.54
N VAL A 156 20.31 -4.78 8.16
CA VAL A 156 21.55 -4.39 8.83
C VAL A 156 21.62 -2.91 9.17
N GLU A 157 20.96 -2.00 8.43
CA GLU A 157 21.03 -0.56 8.71
C GLU A 157 20.16 -0.16 9.89
N SER A 158 19.03 -0.84 10.09
CA SER A 158 18.15 -0.59 11.22
C SER A 158 18.77 -1.09 12.53
N THR A 159 19.01 -0.20 13.50
CA THR A 159 19.46 -0.58 14.86
C THR A 159 18.47 -1.49 15.59
N THR A 160 17.17 -1.16 15.59
CA THR A 160 16.15 -1.89 16.37
C THR A 160 15.82 -3.26 15.79
N TYR A 161 15.76 -3.35 14.46
CA TYR A 161 15.36 -4.55 13.71
C TYR A 161 16.54 -5.24 13.01
N SER A 162 17.77 -4.96 13.43
CA SER A 162 18.97 -5.59 12.87
C SER A 162 18.88 -7.12 13.00
N GLY A 163 19.30 -7.84 11.97
CA GLY A 163 19.26 -9.31 11.91
C GLY A 163 17.89 -9.89 11.55
N CYS A 164 16.83 -9.09 11.42
CA CYS A 164 15.52 -9.58 11.01
C CYS A 164 15.48 -9.87 9.50
N THR A 165 14.97 -11.05 9.13
CA THR A 165 14.69 -11.36 7.72
C THR A 165 13.44 -10.63 7.24
N THR A 166 13.28 -10.50 5.92
CA THR A 166 12.05 -9.96 5.31
C THR A 166 10.78 -10.65 5.85
N GLU A 167 10.81 -11.98 5.99
CA GLU A 167 9.65 -12.71 6.54
C GLU A 167 9.37 -12.37 8.00
N ASN A 168 10.40 -12.24 8.84
CA ASN A 168 10.23 -11.86 10.25
C ASN A 168 9.64 -10.45 10.38
N LEU A 169 10.09 -9.52 9.53
CA LEU A 169 9.59 -8.14 9.52
C LEU A 169 8.10 -8.10 9.12
N VAL A 170 7.74 -8.82 8.06
CA VAL A 170 6.35 -8.89 7.59
C VAL A 170 5.43 -9.59 8.59
N GLN A 171 5.92 -10.63 9.27
CA GLN A 171 5.18 -11.25 10.37
C GLN A 171 4.91 -10.25 11.50
N GLN A 172 5.93 -9.47 11.91
CA GLN A 172 5.77 -8.43 12.92
C GLN A 172 4.78 -7.33 12.50
N ILE A 173 4.75 -6.94 11.22
CA ILE A 173 3.75 -6.02 10.67
C ILE A 173 2.34 -6.54 10.97
N GLY A 174 2.05 -7.80 10.61
CA GLY A 174 0.75 -8.44 10.85
C GLY A 174 0.40 -8.59 12.33
N GLU A 175 1.32 -9.08 13.16
CA GLU A 175 1.14 -9.28 14.60
C GLU A 175 0.85 -7.96 15.35
N ARG A 176 1.36 -6.84 14.84
CA ARG A 176 1.14 -5.50 15.40
C ARG A 176 -0.16 -4.86 14.91
N GLY A 177 -0.96 -5.54 14.09
CA GLY A 177 -2.19 -5.01 13.51
C GLY A 177 -1.94 -3.88 12.51
N ILE A 178 -0.81 -3.94 11.78
CA ILE A 178 -0.54 -3.04 10.66
C ILE A 178 -0.99 -3.77 9.39
N HIS A 179 -1.85 -3.16 8.60
CA HIS A 179 -2.27 -3.75 7.34
C HIS A 179 -1.14 -3.67 6.30
N PHE A 180 -0.75 -4.80 5.76
CA PHE A 180 0.28 -4.88 4.73
C PHE A 180 -0.35 -5.01 3.35
N SER A 181 0.08 -4.17 2.42
CA SER A 181 -0.39 -4.14 1.04
C SER A 181 0.80 -4.11 0.07
N ILE A 182 0.62 -4.65 -1.14
CA ILE A 182 1.66 -4.76 -2.16
C ILE A 182 1.16 -4.24 -3.51
N VAL A 183 1.99 -3.44 -4.17
CA VAL A 183 1.82 -3.00 -5.57
C VAL A 183 3.08 -3.37 -6.34
N SER A 184 2.95 -4.17 -7.40
CA SER A 184 4.06 -4.57 -8.26
C SER A 184 3.64 -4.55 -9.73
N PRO A 185 4.49 -4.14 -10.68
CA PRO A 185 4.14 -4.13 -12.09
C PRO A 185 4.12 -5.53 -12.72
N ARG A 186 4.50 -6.56 -11.96
CA ARG A 186 4.43 -7.97 -12.38
C ARG A 186 3.99 -8.88 -11.23
N LYS A 187 3.51 -10.09 -11.57
CA LYS A 187 3.20 -11.11 -10.56
C LYS A 187 4.48 -11.75 -10.04
N LEU A 188 4.73 -11.63 -8.73
CA LEU A 188 5.90 -12.19 -8.05
C LEU A 188 5.45 -13.14 -6.93
N PRO A 189 5.65 -14.47 -7.05
CA PRO A 189 5.25 -15.42 -6.02
C PRO A 189 5.84 -15.12 -4.64
N ALA A 190 7.09 -14.66 -4.59
CA ALA A 190 7.76 -14.29 -3.33
C ALA A 190 7.00 -13.18 -2.58
N LEU A 191 6.53 -12.14 -3.28
CA LEU A 191 5.78 -11.06 -2.63
C LEU A 191 4.38 -11.51 -2.20
N ARG A 192 3.73 -12.41 -2.95
CA ARG A 192 2.46 -12.99 -2.54
C ARG A 192 2.59 -13.76 -1.22
N LEU A 193 3.66 -14.55 -1.07
CA LEU A 193 3.96 -15.24 0.19
C LEU A 193 4.15 -14.25 1.34
N LEU A 194 4.82 -13.12 1.12
CA LEU A 194 4.93 -12.06 2.12
C LEU A 194 3.54 -11.50 2.49
N PHE A 195 2.69 -11.18 1.51
CA PHE A 195 1.34 -10.67 1.77
C PHE A 195 0.49 -11.63 2.63
N GLU A 196 0.59 -12.93 2.36
CA GLU A 196 -0.07 -13.99 3.11
C GLU A 196 0.52 -14.14 4.52
N LYS A 197 1.86 -14.06 4.67
CA LYS A 197 2.56 -14.08 5.96
C LYS A 197 2.16 -12.91 6.87
N ALA A 198 1.86 -11.76 6.28
CA ALA A 198 1.41 -10.56 7.00
C ALA A 198 -0.04 -10.63 7.49
N ALA A 199 -0.77 -11.71 7.20
CA ALA A 199 -2.18 -11.84 7.59
C ALA A 199 -2.30 -11.69 9.11
N PRO A 200 -3.22 -10.84 9.61
CA PRO A 200 -3.43 -10.72 11.03
C PRO A 200 -3.83 -12.09 11.60
N PRO A 201 -3.42 -12.43 12.83
CA PRO A 201 -3.88 -13.63 13.51
C PRO A 201 -5.42 -13.71 13.46
N ALA A 202 -5.96 -14.91 13.24
CA ALA A 202 -7.39 -15.16 12.99
C ALA A 202 -8.37 -14.62 14.06
N LEU A 203 -7.86 -14.11 15.18
CA LEU A 203 -8.62 -13.49 16.27
C LEU A 203 -8.92 -11.99 16.07
N LEU A 204 -8.28 -11.32 15.10
CA LEU A 204 -8.35 -9.85 14.99
C LEU A 204 -9.34 -9.33 13.93
N GLU A 205 -9.71 -10.12 12.92
CA GLU A 205 -10.68 -9.71 11.88
C GLU A 205 -11.17 -10.93 11.09
N PRO A 206 -12.42 -10.94 10.56
CA PRO A 206 -12.77 -11.88 9.51
C PRO A 206 -11.79 -11.69 8.36
N LEU A 207 -11.10 -12.76 7.95
CA LEU A 207 -10.23 -12.75 6.77
C LEU A 207 -11.07 -12.35 5.54
N GLN A 208 -11.11 -11.05 5.22
CA GLN A 208 -11.59 -10.62 3.91
C GLN A 208 -10.64 -11.23 2.89
N PRO A 209 -11.16 -11.91 1.85
CA PRO A 209 -10.31 -12.51 0.84
C PRO A 209 -9.43 -11.42 0.23
N PRO A 210 -8.13 -11.71 -0.02
CA PRO A 210 -7.25 -10.78 -0.72
C PRO A 210 -7.93 -10.27 -1.98
N THR A 211 -8.15 -8.96 -2.08
CA THR A 211 -8.78 -8.39 -3.27
C THR A 211 -7.66 -7.95 -4.21
N ASP A 212 -7.46 -8.69 -5.30
CA ASP A 212 -6.61 -8.21 -6.41
C ASP A 212 -7.41 -7.16 -7.19
N VAL A 213 -7.02 -5.90 -7.03
CA VAL A 213 -7.69 -4.74 -7.66
C VAL A 213 -6.93 -4.22 -8.88
N SER A 214 -6.07 -5.05 -9.46
CA SER A 214 -5.23 -4.68 -10.60
C SER A 214 -6.03 -4.15 -11.80
N GLN A 215 -5.70 -2.92 -12.19
CA GLN A 215 -6.17 -2.33 -13.46
C GLN A 215 -5.48 -2.89 -14.71
N ASP A 216 -4.20 -3.26 -14.61
CA ASP A 216 -3.46 -3.99 -15.66
C ASP A 216 -3.28 -5.45 -15.23
N PRO A 217 -3.61 -6.44 -16.08
CA PRO A 217 -3.54 -7.87 -15.72
C PRO A 217 -2.13 -8.36 -15.34
N ARG A 218 -1.08 -7.64 -15.76
CA ARG A 218 0.31 -7.96 -15.39
C ARG A 218 0.62 -7.54 -13.96
N HIS A 219 0.01 -6.47 -13.49
CA HIS A 219 0.29 -5.91 -12.17
C HIS A 219 -0.24 -6.82 -11.07
N MET A 220 0.48 -6.90 -9.95
CA MET A 220 0.02 -7.52 -8.72
C MET A 220 -0.34 -6.43 -7.73
N VAL A 221 -1.61 -6.36 -7.33
CA VAL A 221 -2.11 -5.32 -6.43
C VAL A 221 -2.90 -5.99 -5.32
N LEU A 222 -2.21 -6.36 -4.25
CA LEU A 222 -2.78 -7.06 -3.11
C LEU A 222 -3.02 -6.04 -2.00
N VAL A 223 -4.28 -5.73 -1.72
CA VAL A 223 -4.65 -4.68 -0.76
C VAL A 223 -5.24 -5.26 0.52
N ARG A 224 -4.87 -4.65 1.65
CA ARG A 224 -5.47 -4.81 2.98
C ARG A 224 -5.47 -3.45 3.67
N GLY A 225 -6.58 -3.10 4.31
CA GLY A 225 -6.71 -1.83 5.02
C GLY A 225 -6.84 -0.59 4.12
N LEU A 226 -7.14 -0.74 2.83
CA LEU A 226 -7.48 0.39 1.98
C LEU A 226 -8.37 -0.04 0.81
N VAL A 227 -9.03 0.92 0.19
CA VAL A 227 -9.89 0.70 -0.98
C VAL A 227 -9.31 1.46 -2.17
N LEU A 228 -8.98 0.74 -3.24
CA LEU A 228 -8.55 1.32 -4.51
C LEU A 228 -9.65 1.23 -5.56
N PRO A 229 -9.66 2.11 -6.56
CA PRO A 229 -10.56 2.02 -7.70
C PRO A 229 -10.37 0.67 -8.43
N ALA A 230 -11.45 -0.10 -8.53
CA ALA A 230 -11.44 -1.42 -9.16
C ALA A 230 -11.10 -1.32 -10.65
N GLY A 231 -10.25 -2.23 -11.13
CA GLY A 231 -9.92 -2.34 -12.56
C GLY A 231 -11.10 -2.80 -13.42
N PRO A 232 -11.05 -2.59 -14.75
CA PRO A 232 -12.11 -3.01 -15.68
C PRO A 232 -12.44 -4.51 -15.62
N ALA A 233 -11.47 -5.35 -15.23
CA ALA A 233 -11.65 -6.79 -15.09
C ALA A 233 -12.53 -7.18 -13.88
N ALA A 234 -12.50 -6.41 -12.79
CA ALA A 234 -13.28 -6.69 -11.58
C ALA A 234 -14.78 -6.40 -11.79
N GLN A 235 -15.14 -5.48 -12.68
CA GLN A 235 -16.54 -5.22 -13.05
C GLN A 235 -17.21 -6.39 -13.81
N ARG A 236 -16.43 -7.27 -14.45
CA ARG A 236 -16.99 -8.40 -15.21
C ARG A 236 -17.56 -9.52 -14.34
N HIS A 237 -17.19 -9.61 -13.07
CA HIS A 237 -17.71 -10.63 -12.15
C HIS A 237 -18.98 -10.22 -11.38
N GLY A 238 -19.40 -8.94 -11.45
CA GLY A 238 -20.60 -8.45 -10.76
C GLY A 238 -21.87 -8.37 -11.62
N GLY A 239 -21.78 -8.68 -12.92
CA GLY A 239 -22.86 -8.44 -13.88
C GLY A 239 -23.52 -9.70 -14.42
N ARG A 240 -24.04 -10.60 -13.56
CA ARG A 240 -24.99 -11.63 -14.00
C ARG A 240 -26.40 -11.22 -13.60
N HIS A 241 -26.97 -10.28 -14.34
CA HIS A 241 -28.42 -10.10 -14.36
C HIS A 241 -29.05 -11.42 -14.82
N PRO A 242 -29.99 -12.02 -14.07
CA PRO A 242 -30.79 -13.10 -14.62
C PRO A 242 -31.72 -12.46 -15.65
N HIS A 243 -31.48 -12.74 -16.94
CA HIS A 243 -32.45 -12.45 -17.98
C HIS A 243 -33.70 -13.31 -17.68
N GLY A 244 -34.71 -12.68 -17.07
CA GLY A 244 -36.04 -13.24 -16.96
C GLY A 244 -36.59 -13.45 -18.37
N SER A 245 -36.87 -14.70 -18.71
CA SER A 245 -37.60 -15.07 -19.91
C SER A 245 -39.03 -14.60 -19.78
N HIS A 246 -39.35 -13.43 -20.33
CA HIS A 246 -40.72 -13.03 -20.58
C HIS A 246 -41.28 -13.87 -21.74
N LEU A 247 -42.03 -14.93 -21.38
CA LEU A 247 -42.95 -15.59 -22.28
C LEU A 247 -44.12 -14.64 -22.57
N ASN A 248 -44.29 -14.29 -23.84
CA ASN A 248 -45.41 -13.51 -24.34
C ASN A 248 -46.55 -14.48 -24.72
N PRO A 249 -47.79 -14.35 -24.19
CA PRO A 249 -48.92 -15.13 -24.68
C PRO A 249 -49.55 -14.44 -25.89
N GLN A 250 -49.53 -15.11 -27.05
CA GLN A 250 -50.32 -14.72 -28.22
C GLN A 250 -51.63 -15.53 -28.29
N HIS A 251 -52.72 -14.76 -28.19
CA HIS A 251 -54.05 -14.88 -28.82
C HIS A 251 -55.04 -16.03 -28.50
N PRO A 252 -56.35 -15.70 -28.50
CA PRO A 252 -57.45 -16.62 -28.25
C PRO A 252 -58.02 -17.20 -29.55
N ILE A 253 -58.43 -18.48 -29.52
CA ILE A 253 -59.62 -19.04 -30.19
C ILE A 253 -60.20 -20.08 -29.23
#